data_AF-I2FYY4-F1
#
_entry.id   AF-I2FYY4-F1
#
_cell.length_a   1.000
_cell.length_b   1.000
_cell.length_c   1.000
_cell.angle_alpha   90.00
_cell.angle_beta   90.00
_cell.angle_gamma   90.00
#
_symmetry.space_group_name_H-M   'P 1'
#
loop_
_entity.id
_entity.type
_entity.pdbx_description
1 polymer ?
#
loop_
_entity_poly.entity_id
_entity_poly.type
_entity_poly.pdbx_seq_one_letter_code
_entity_poly.pdbx_strand_id
1 'polypeptide(L)'
;MPTADCRLERKSSSFSGQYATGQLWRYNLAEDAGQLPWNSNVPFIAEAAVNGSVKGGWEALPEIQGMDFNRTFAVAPGAVMPFYQTRAYDASKVKGAIMVMPGKPRDCWKYTSLVQNALDVYTTNPQSVSSNPDGSASNGARTSADQVLIMGPCWMNADDHQAGAILQGELYWLRTQWQSGMASRGPGDTRISSSQLMDAFIDTLFDKIQFPSLETVVMAGHSFGAQMAQR
;
A
#
# COMPACT_ATOMS: atom_id res chain seq x y z
N MET A 1 -34.62 51.91 35.24
CA MET A 1 -35.18 51.03 34.20
C MET A 1 -34.20 51.05 33.02
N PRO A 2 -33.36 50.01 32.85
CA PRO A 2 -32.42 49.95 31.74
C PRO A 2 -33.05 49.22 30.55
N THR A 3 -32.97 49.83 29.37
CA THR A 3 -33.24 49.19 28.08
C THR A 3 -32.09 48.23 27.74
N ALA A 4 -32.46 47.00 27.42
CA ALA A 4 -31.57 45.94 26.97
C ALA A 4 -31.00 46.26 25.58
N ASP A 5 -29.70 46.03 25.40
CA ASP A 5 -29.23 45.36 24.20
C ASP A 5 -28.12 44.37 24.58
N CYS A 6 -28.40 43.11 24.27
CA CYS A 6 -27.74 41.94 24.81
C CYS A 6 -26.65 41.53 23.83
N ARG A 7 -25.41 41.96 24.06
CA ARG A 7 -24.23 41.43 23.38
C ARG A 7 -23.92 40.04 23.96
N LEU A 8 -24.68 39.03 23.50
CA LEU A 8 -24.33 37.64 23.73
C LEU A 8 -23.10 37.31 22.88
N GLU A 9 -21.94 37.25 23.53
CA GLU A 9 -20.81 36.44 23.10
C GLU A 9 -21.31 35.01 22.91
N ARG A 10 -21.69 34.66 21.67
CA ARG A 10 -21.87 33.27 21.30
C ARG A 10 -20.49 32.64 21.25
N LYS A 11 -20.11 31.97 22.34
CA LYS A 11 -19.22 30.81 22.29
C LYS A 11 -19.68 29.94 21.12
N SER A 12 -18.91 29.89 20.04
CA SER A 12 -19.16 28.92 18.97
C SER A 12 -18.86 27.55 19.53
N SER A 13 -19.91 26.87 19.94
CA SER A 13 -19.90 25.45 20.28
C SER A 13 -19.42 24.65 19.06
N SER A 14 -18.23 24.07 19.21
CA SER A 14 -17.90 22.70 18.83
C SER A 14 -18.27 22.24 17.41
N PHE A 15 -17.27 22.24 16.52
CA PHE A 15 -16.83 21.07 15.75
C PHE A 15 -17.92 20.11 15.18
N SER A 16 -18.98 20.63 14.57
CA SER A 16 -19.86 19.81 13.74
C SER A 16 -19.44 19.93 12.26
N GLY A 17 -18.92 18.84 11.69
CA GLY A 17 -19.02 18.62 10.24
C GLY A 17 -17.78 18.84 9.38
N GLN A 18 -16.56 18.53 9.86
CA GLN A 18 -15.44 18.35 8.94
C GLN A 18 -15.47 16.94 8.34
N TYR A 19 -16.39 16.74 7.40
CA TYR A 19 -16.15 15.77 6.33
C TYR A 19 -14.97 16.30 5.51
N ALA A 20 -14.15 15.39 4.98
CA ALA A 20 -12.99 15.71 4.15
C ALA A 20 -13.42 16.45 2.88
N THR A 21 -13.63 17.75 3.01
CA THR A 21 -14.08 18.67 1.95
C THR A 21 -12.85 19.16 1.20
N GLY A 22 -12.24 18.29 0.40
CA GLY A 22 -11.43 18.67 -0.76
C GLY A 22 -10.35 19.76 -0.56
N GLN A 23 -9.82 19.96 0.66
CA GLN A 23 -8.80 20.97 0.99
C GLN A 23 -7.66 20.39 1.83
N LEU A 24 -7.29 19.13 1.57
CA LEU A 24 -6.26 18.40 2.34
C LEU A 24 -4.86 19.06 2.26
N TRP A 25 -4.59 19.90 1.25
CA TRP A 25 -3.31 20.62 1.11
C TRP A 25 -3.13 21.82 2.04
N ARG A 26 -4.16 22.27 2.76
CA ARG A 26 -4.04 23.41 3.71
C ARG A 26 -3.79 22.98 5.15
N TYR A 27 -3.74 21.68 5.40
CA TYR A 27 -3.69 21.09 6.73
C TYR A 27 -2.62 20.00 6.77
N ASN A 28 -1.36 20.38 7.00
CA ASN A 28 -0.31 19.46 7.45
C ASN A 28 -0.63 19.03 8.89
N LEU A 29 -1.62 18.16 9.05
CA LEU A 29 -2.10 17.68 10.34
C LEU A 29 -1.51 16.33 10.75
N ALA A 30 -0.75 15.69 9.85
CA ALA A 30 0.07 14.52 10.14
C ALA A 30 1.30 14.51 9.19
N GLU A 31 2.44 14.08 9.71
CA GLU A 31 3.62 13.72 8.92
C GLU A 31 3.55 12.25 8.49
N ASP A 32 4.40 11.80 7.56
CA ASP A 32 4.47 10.40 7.06
C ASP A 32 4.51 9.33 8.17
N ALA A 33 4.94 9.71 9.37
CA ALA A 33 5.15 8.82 10.52
C ALA A 33 3.96 8.75 11.50
N GLY A 34 2.79 9.31 11.14
CA GLY A 34 1.67 9.40 12.06
C GLY A 34 0.31 9.29 11.40
N GLN A 35 -0.67 8.93 12.21
CA GLN A 35 -2.06 8.89 11.82
C GLN A 35 -2.71 10.28 11.97
N LEU A 36 -3.70 10.58 11.14
CA LEU A 36 -4.45 11.84 11.21
C LEU A 36 -5.18 11.97 12.56
N PRO A 37 -5.36 13.18 13.11
CA PRO A 37 -5.91 13.36 14.46
C PRO A 37 -7.28 12.69 14.72
N TRP A 38 -8.11 12.54 13.69
CA TRP A 38 -9.43 11.90 13.77
C TRP A 38 -9.42 10.37 13.63
N ASN A 39 -8.23 9.78 13.37
CA ASN A 39 -8.00 8.34 13.32
C ASN A 39 -7.17 7.87 14.53
N SER A 40 -7.09 8.66 15.61
CA SER A 40 -6.25 8.37 16.79
C SER A 40 -6.61 7.07 17.52
N ASN A 41 -7.79 6.51 17.24
CA ASN A 41 -8.27 5.23 17.75
C ASN A 41 -7.80 4.01 16.93
N VAL A 42 -7.12 4.24 15.80
CA VAL A 42 -6.60 3.20 14.92
C VAL A 42 -5.09 3.06 15.13
N PRO A 43 -4.57 1.85 15.42
CA PRO A 43 -3.14 1.62 15.49
C PRO A 43 -2.44 2.06 14.20
N PHE A 44 -1.22 2.59 14.33
CA PHE A 44 -0.38 2.95 13.20
C PHE A 44 0.85 2.04 13.18
N ILE A 45 1.03 1.35 12.06
CA ILE A 45 2.21 0.55 11.76
C ILE A 45 3.30 1.53 11.33
N ALA A 46 4.32 1.67 12.18
CA ALA A 46 5.47 2.53 11.92
C ALA A 46 6.30 2.02 10.74
N GLU A 47 6.91 2.97 10.02
CA GLU A 47 7.83 2.65 8.93
C GLU A 47 9.08 1.93 9.47
N ALA A 48 9.46 0.83 8.82
CA ALA A 48 10.72 0.15 9.12
C ALA A 48 11.90 1.02 8.67
N ALA A 49 12.87 1.22 9.56
CA ALA A 49 14.10 1.93 9.23
C ALA A 49 15.04 1.01 8.44
N VAL A 50 15.49 1.48 7.27
CA VAL A 50 16.35 0.74 6.35
C VAL A 50 17.51 1.64 5.94
N ASN A 51 18.73 1.11 6.01
CA ASN A 51 19.92 1.83 5.56
C ASN A 51 19.93 1.96 4.02
N GLY A 52 20.69 2.94 3.55
CA GLY A 52 20.82 3.25 2.13
C GLY A 52 20.00 4.46 1.72
N SER A 53 19.78 4.61 0.41
CA SER A 53 19.02 5.74 -0.12
C SER A 53 18.51 5.48 -1.54
N VAL A 54 17.58 6.32 -1.99
CA VAL A 54 17.04 6.29 -3.36
C VAL A 54 18.13 6.32 -4.45
N LYS A 55 19.26 7.02 -4.20
CA LYS A 55 20.38 7.14 -5.14
C LYS A 55 21.46 6.08 -4.93
N GLY A 56 21.74 5.71 -3.68
CA GLY A 56 22.82 4.78 -3.32
C GLY A 56 22.41 3.32 -3.31
N GLY A 57 21.10 3.04 -3.44
CA GLY A 57 20.54 1.72 -3.22
C GLY A 57 20.13 1.52 -1.78
N TRP A 58 19.09 0.74 -1.55
CA TRP A 58 18.74 0.25 -0.21
C TRP A 58 19.61 -0.95 0.15
N GLU A 59 20.02 -1.04 1.41
CA GLU A 59 20.95 -2.09 1.88
C GLU A 59 20.22 -3.38 2.29
N ALA A 60 18.91 -3.31 2.56
CA ALA A 60 18.11 -4.45 2.95
C ALA A 60 16.63 -4.26 2.57
N LEU A 61 15.89 -5.36 2.59
CA LEU A 61 14.43 -5.35 2.61
C LEU A 61 13.98 -5.86 4.00
N PRO A 62 13.33 -5.01 4.81
CA PRO A 62 13.05 -5.31 6.22
C PRO A 62 11.88 -6.26 6.39
N GLU A 63 11.77 -6.90 7.55
CA GLU A 63 10.50 -7.50 7.98
C GLU A 63 9.53 -6.38 8.39
N ILE A 64 8.24 -6.52 8.06
CA ILE A 64 7.19 -5.58 8.46
C ILE A 64 6.06 -6.29 9.20
N GLN A 65 5.47 -5.60 10.18
CA GLN A 65 4.38 -6.14 10.98
C GLN A 65 3.17 -6.49 10.10
N GLY A 66 2.61 -7.69 10.33
CA GLY A 66 1.40 -8.16 9.65
C GLY A 66 1.62 -8.82 8.29
N MET A 67 2.87 -8.84 7.78
CA MET A 67 3.19 -9.40 6.47
C MET A 67 4.18 -10.56 6.57
N ASP A 68 4.04 -11.51 5.66
CA ASP A 68 5.10 -12.45 5.32
C ASP A 68 5.93 -11.88 4.18
N PHE A 69 7.24 -11.98 4.28
CA PHE A 69 8.13 -11.60 3.21
C PHE A 69 8.49 -12.81 2.36
N ASN A 70 7.84 -12.93 1.20
CA ASN A 70 8.01 -14.04 0.29
C ASN A 70 9.15 -13.75 -0.70
N ARG A 71 10.19 -14.59 -0.65
CA ARG A 71 11.34 -14.57 -1.57
C ARG A 71 11.43 -15.86 -2.41
N THR A 72 10.33 -16.61 -2.52
CA THR A 72 10.29 -17.92 -3.18
C THR A 72 9.40 -17.97 -4.41
N PHE A 73 8.71 -16.87 -4.75
CA PHE A 73 7.84 -16.81 -5.94
C PHE A 73 8.67 -16.85 -7.22
N ALA A 74 8.75 -18.04 -7.79
CA ALA A 74 9.51 -18.33 -9.00
C ALA A 74 8.74 -17.87 -10.23
N VAL A 75 9.36 -17.00 -11.00
CA VAL A 75 8.80 -16.38 -12.21
C VAL A 75 9.49 -16.86 -13.49
N ALA A 76 10.69 -17.40 -13.34
CA ALA A 76 11.36 -18.25 -14.32
C ALA A 76 12.31 -19.22 -13.58
N PRO A 77 12.84 -20.26 -14.25
CA PRO A 77 13.84 -21.14 -13.64
C PRO A 77 15.02 -20.36 -13.06
N GLY A 78 15.23 -20.46 -11.75
CA GLY A 78 16.32 -19.77 -11.05
C GLY A 78 16.12 -18.26 -10.84
N ALA A 79 14.93 -17.72 -11.12
CA ALA A 79 14.59 -16.32 -10.93
C ALA A 79 13.32 -16.17 -10.08
N VAL A 80 13.43 -15.43 -8.98
CA VAL A 80 12.34 -15.18 -8.04
C VAL A 80 12.05 -13.69 -7.91
N MET A 81 10.81 -13.35 -7.59
CA MET A 81 10.41 -11.98 -7.28
C MET A 81 10.08 -11.85 -5.79
N PRO A 82 10.83 -11.04 -5.02
CA PRO A 82 10.48 -10.72 -3.64
C PRO A 82 9.21 -9.87 -3.55
N PHE A 83 8.34 -10.18 -2.60
CA PHE A 83 7.16 -9.38 -2.29
C PHE A 83 6.67 -9.59 -0.86
N TYR A 84 6.04 -8.57 -0.29
CA TYR A 84 5.30 -8.70 0.96
C TYR A 84 3.90 -9.23 0.67
N GLN A 85 3.39 -10.13 1.52
CA GLN A 85 2.01 -10.61 1.45
C GLN A 85 1.36 -10.61 2.83
N THR A 86 0.04 -10.44 2.92
CA THR A 86 -0.66 -10.54 4.22
C THR A 86 -0.28 -11.85 4.91
N ARG A 87 0.10 -11.79 6.19
CA ARG A 87 0.44 -12.98 6.97
C ARG A 87 -0.82 -13.76 7.35
N ALA A 88 -0.73 -15.08 7.31
CA ALA A 88 -1.74 -16.00 7.86
C ALA A 88 -3.19 -15.76 7.36
N TYR A 89 -3.34 -15.41 6.07
CA TYR A 89 -4.66 -15.23 5.45
C TYR A 89 -5.32 -16.59 5.11
N ASP A 90 -6.65 -16.58 5.06
CA ASP A 90 -7.45 -17.71 4.54
C ASP A 90 -7.87 -17.39 3.10
N ALA A 91 -7.23 -18.04 2.13
CA ALA A 91 -7.44 -17.80 0.71
C ALA A 91 -8.91 -17.99 0.27
N SER A 92 -9.67 -18.85 0.97
CA SER A 92 -11.09 -19.09 0.67
C SER A 92 -12.00 -17.92 1.03
N LYS A 93 -11.56 -17.03 1.93
CA LYS A 93 -12.30 -15.84 2.36
C LYS A 93 -11.90 -14.58 1.63
N VAL A 94 -10.76 -14.58 0.94
CA VAL A 94 -10.27 -13.41 0.20
C VAL A 94 -11.26 -13.07 -0.91
N LYS A 95 -11.84 -11.86 -0.83
CA LYS A 95 -12.74 -11.28 -1.84
C LYS A 95 -12.08 -10.17 -2.63
N GLY A 96 -11.14 -9.47 -2.02
CA GLY A 96 -10.36 -8.41 -2.65
C GLY A 96 -8.87 -8.66 -2.48
N ALA A 97 -8.09 -8.42 -3.54
CA ALA A 97 -6.63 -8.35 -3.45
C ALA A 97 -6.16 -6.93 -3.79
N ILE A 98 -5.22 -6.40 -3.02
CA ILE A 98 -4.59 -5.10 -3.25
C ILE A 98 -3.13 -5.36 -3.62
N MET A 99 -2.78 -5.07 -4.86
CA MET A 99 -1.40 -5.11 -5.31
C MET A 99 -0.77 -3.71 -5.19
N VAL A 100 0.25 -3.61 -4.34
CA VAL A 100 0.87 -2.34 -3.94
C VAL A 100 2.11 -2.08 -4.76
N MET A 101 2.09 -0.95 -5.46
CA MET A 101 3.14 -0.52 -6.36
C MET A 101 3.93 0.64 -5.75
N PRO A 102 5.23 0.46 -5.44
CA PRO A 102 6.05 1.52 -4.87
C PRO A 102 6.25 2.68 -5.85
N GLY A 103 6.71 3.82 -5.31
CA GLY A 103 7.13 4.96 -6.12
C GLY A 103 8.58 4.86 -6.59
N LYS A 104 9.09 5.99 -7.10
CA LYS A 104 10.53 6.15 -7.44
C LYS A 104 11.50 5.71 -6.33
N PRO A 105 11.20 5.93 -5.03
CA PRO A 105 12.11 5.52 -3.97
C PRO A 105 12.33 4.01 -3.89
N ARG A 106 11.42 3.16 -4.42
CA ARG A 106 11.50 1.67 -4.37
C ARG A 106 11.39 1.07 -2.96
N ASP A 107 10.85 1.85 -2.04
CA ASP A 107 10.53 1.47 -0.65
C ASP A 107 9.22 0.66 -0.58
N CYS A 108 9.22 -0.54 -1.17
CA CYS A 108 8.06 -1.44 -1.20
C CYS A 108 7.49 -1.73 0.19
N TRP A 109 8.33 -1.82 1.23
CA TRP A 109 7.89 -2.02 2.61
C TRP A 109 7.06 -0.84 3.12
N LYS A 110 7.53 0.40 2.89
CA LYS A 110 6.84 1.62 3.31
C LYS A 110 5.46 1.71 2.66
N TYR A 111 5.41 1.54 1.34
CA TYR A 111 4.16 1.60 0.60
C TYR A 111 3.17 0.51 1.04
N THR A 112 3.67 -0.69 1.30
CA THR A 112 2.86 -1.79 1.83
C THR A 112 2.29 -1.43 3.21
N SER A 113 3.12 -0.94 4.13
CA SER A 113 2.68 -0.50 5.46
C SER A 113 1.65 0.65 5.41
N LEU A 114 1.80 1.59 4.48
CA LEU A 114 0.81 2.65 4.27
C LEU A 114 -0.55 2.09 3.84
N VAL A 115 -0.57 1.07 2.97
CA VAL A 115 -1.81 0.40 2.58
C VAL A 115 -2.40 -0.42 3.73
N GLN A 116 -1.59 -1.07 4.56
CA GLN A 116 -2.08 -1.71 5.79
C GLN A 116 -2.75 -0.69 6.73
N ASN A 117 -2.09 0.44 6.98
CA ASN A 117 -2.65 1.52 7.81
C ASN A 117 -3.97 2.07 7.25
N ALA A 118 -4.09 2.18 5.92
CA ALA A 118 -5.34 2.57 5.28
C ALA A 118 -6.45 1.52 5.45
N LEU A 119 -6.11 0.24 5.35
CA LEU A 119 -7.05 -0.87 5.60
C LEU A 119 -7.48 -0.91 7.08
N ASP A 120 -6.57 -0.68 8.02
CA ASP A 120 -6.87 -0.62 9.45
C ASP A 120 -7.83 0.53 9.76
N VAL A 121 -7.64 1.68 9.13
CA VAL A 121 -8.59 2.80 9.23
C VAL A 121 -9.96 2.40 8.70
N TYR A 122 -10.00 1.83 7.50
CA TYR A 122 -11.26 1.43 6.87
C TYR A 122 -12.03 0.39 7.69
N THR A 123 -11.32 -0.59 8.26
CA THR A 123 -11.92 -1.69 9.01
C THR A 123 -12.23 -1.34 10.46
N THR A 124 -11.48 -0.42 11.08
CA THR A 124 -11.57 -0.13 12.52
C THR A 124 -12.26 1.19 12.81
N ASN A 125 -12.03 2.25 12.03
CA ASN A 125 -12.64 3.56 12.29
C ASN A 125 -14.14 3.54 11.98
N PRO A 126 -15.03 3.79 12.99
CA PRO A 126 -16.47 3.91 12.77
C PRO A 126 -16.88 4.95 11.72
N GLN A 127 -16.08 5.99 11.52
CA GLN A 127 -16.37 7.03 10.54
C GLN A 127 -16.06 6.61 9.09
N SER A 128 -15.24 5.58 8.88
CA SER A 128 -14.82 5.14 7.54
C SER A 128 -15.87 4.30 6.82
N VAL A 129 -16.86 3.75 7.53
CA VAL A 129 -17.92 2.90 6.95
C VAL A 129 -19.31 3.53 7.02
N SER A 130 -19.39 4.74 7.57
CA SER A 130 -20.63 5.49 7.69
C SER A 130 -20.79 6.51 6.57
N SER A 131 -20.11 6.35 5.42
CA SER A 131 -20.19 7.31 4.32
C SER A 131 -19.99 6.65 2.96
N ASN A 132 -21.00 6.76 2.09
CA ASN A 132 -20.90 6.54 0.65
C ASN A 132 -19.82 7.47 0.04
N PRO A 133 -19.36 7.23 -1.20
CA PRO A 133 -18.39 8.11 -1.89
C PRO A 133 -18.82 9.58 -2.01
N ASP A 134 -20.12 9.86 -1.87
CA ASP A 134 -20.70 11.22 -1.84
C ASP A 134 -20.81 11.83 -0.44
N GLY A 135 -20.34 11.12 0.60
CA GLY A 135 -20.39 11.55 2.00
C GLY A 135 -21.69 11.22 2.74
N SER A 136 -22.68 10.58 2.10
CA SER A 136 -23.95 10.22 2.73
C SER A 136 -23.86 8.96 3.57
N ALA A 137 -24.63 8.84 4.66
CA ALA A 137 -24.50 7.72 5.58
C ALA A 137 -24.74 6.34 4.92
N SER A 138 -23.78 5.43 5.03
CA SER A 138 -23.94 4.02 4.63
C SER A 138 -24.14 3.12 5.85
N ASN A 139 -25.15 2.24 5.80
CA ASN A 139 -25.38 1.16 6.78
C ASN A 139 -24.73 -0.17 6.35
N GLY A 140 -23.73 -0.11 5.46
CA GLY A 140 -23.08 -1.30 4.91
C GLY A 140 -22.23 -2.02 5.95
N ALA A 141 -22.20 -3.36 5.88
CA ALA A 141 -21.24 -4.15 6.65
C ALA A 141 -19.82 -3.80 6.18
N ARG A 142 -18.89 -3.62 7.13
CA ARG A 142 -17.47 -3.41 6.78
C ARG A 142 -16.95 -4.64 6.05
N THR A 143 -16.15 -4.43 5.00
CA THR A 143 -15.29 -5.53 4.51
C THR A 143 -14.41 -5.94 5.68
N SER A 144 -14.39 -7.23 6.00
CA SER A 144 -13.55 -7.73 7.08
C SER A 144 -12.09 -7.75 6.62
N ALA A 145 -11.15 -7.50 7.53
CA ALA A 145 -9.73 -7.52 7.21
C ALA A 145 -9.30 -8.89 6.63
N ASP A 146 -9.94 -9.99 7.05
CA ASP A 146 -9.68 -11.34 6.53
C ASP A 146 -10.23 -11.60 5.11
N GLN A 147 -10.94 -10.63 4.52
CA GLN A 147 -11.41 -10.67 3.13
C GLN A 147 -10.50 -9.91 2.16
N VAL A 148 -9.46 -9.24 2.66
CA VAL A 148 -8.53 -8.44 1.85
C VAL A 148 -7.12 -9.02 1.93
N LEU A 149 -6.59 -9.43 0.78
CA LEU A 149 -5.18 -9.81 0.63
C LEU A 149 -4.39 -8.59 0.15
N ILE A 150 -3.28 -8.26 0.81
CA ILE A 150 -2.33 -7.24 0.36
C ILE A 150 -1.10 -7.96 -0.19
N MET A 151 -0.63 -7.53 -1.37
CA MET A 151 0.62 -8.00 -1.98
C MET A 151 1.45 -6.80 -2.41
N GLY A 152 2.68 -6.66 -1.93
CA GLY A 152 3.58 -5.55 -2.27
C GLY A 152 4.87 -6.04 -2.92
N PRO A 153 4.93 -6.19 -4.25
CA PRO A 153 6.15 -6.59 -4.95
C PRO A 153 7.27 -5.55 -4.83
N CYS A 154 8.49 -6.03 -4.61
CA CYS A 154 9.67 -5.19 -4.42
C CYS A 154 10.44 -4.96 -5.73
N TRP A 155 10.13 -3.86 -6.40
CA TRP A 155 10.73 -3.46 -7.69
C TRP A 155 12.09 -2.78 -7.52
N MET A 156 13.08 -3.57 -7.10
CA MET A 156 14.43 -3.09 -6.82
C MET A 156 15.27 -2.94 -8.09
N ASN A 157 16.36 -2.19 -7.98
CA ASN A 157 17.24 -1.90 -9.09
C ASN A 157 18.69 -2.37 -8.84
N ALA A 158 19.55 -2.17 -9.83
CA ALA A 158 20.96 -2.53 -9.76
C ALA A 158 21.73 -1.83 -8.62
N ASP A 159 21.34 -0.62 -8.22
CA ASP A 159 21.95 0.09 -7.08
C ASP A 159 21.58 -0.63 -5.77
N ASP A 160 20.33 -1.04 -5.62
CA ASP A 160 19.86 -1.82 -4.46
C ASP A 160 20.52 -3.21 -4.39
N HIS A 161 20.78 -3.83 -5.55
CA HIS A 161 21.55 -5.08 -5.63
C HIS A 161 23.01 -4.89 -5.22
N GLN A 162 23.64 -3.78 -5.63
CA GLN A 162 25.01 -3.45 -5.20
C GLN A 162 25.10 -3.11 -3.71
N ALA A 163 24.06 -2.48 -3.16
CA ALA A 163 23.97 -2.12 -1.74
C ALA A 163 23.63 -3.31 -0.83
N GLY A 164 23.12 -4.43 -1.37
CA GLY A 164 22.93 -5.69 -0.64
C GLY A 164 21.47 -6.08 -0.36
N ALA A 165 20.48 -5.30 -0.81
CA ALA A 165 19.07 -5.62 -0.59
C ALA A 165 18.56 -6.85 -1.38
N ILE A 166 19.21 -7.14 -2.52
CA ILE A 166 18.83 -8.22 -3.43
C ILE A 166 19.73 -9.43 -3.23
N LEU A 167 19.10 -10.57 -2.94
CA LEU A 167 19.77 -11.85 -2.74
C LEU A 167 19.96 -12.59 -4.07
N GLN A 168 20.76 -13.65 -4.02
CA GLN A 168 21.01 -14.49 -5.19
C GLN A 168 19.70 -15.09 -5.72
N GLY A 169 19.48 -14.94 -7.03
CA GLY A 169 18.27 -15.43 -7.70
C GLY A 169 17.12 -14.42 -7.77
N GLU A 170 17.24 -13.27 -7.13
CA GLU A 170 16.17 -12.26 -7.13
C GLU A 170 16.24 -11.33 -8.34
N LEU A 171 15.07 -10.98 -8.88
CA LEU A 171 14.93 -10.03 -9.96
C LEU A 171 15.30 -8.61 -9.52
N TYR A 172 15.97 -7.88 -10.41
CA TYR A 172 16.20 -6.45 -10.28
C TYR A 172 16.26 -5.78 -11.66
N TRP A 173 16.03 -4.47 -11.73
CA TRP A 173 15.98 -3.70 -12.97
C TRP A 173 17.08 -2.64 -13.09
N LEU A 174 17.21 -2.07 -14.28
CA LEU A 174 18.06 -0.90 -14.48
C LEU A 174 17.32 0.36 -14.04
N ARG A 175 17.84 1.08 -13.04
CA ARG A 175 17.29 2.37 -12.57
C ARG A 175 15.77 2.26 -12.28
N THR A 176 14.94 3.06 -12.96
CA THR A 176 13.48 3.03 -12.84
C THR A 176 12.81 2.27 -13.98
N GLN A 177 13.53 1.44 -14.75
CA GLN A 177 12.98 0.83 -15.96
C GLN A 177 11.84 -0.17 -15.69
N TRP A 178 11.73 -0.67 -14.46
CA TRP A 178 10.62 -1.54 -14.04
C TRP A 178 9.25 -0.89 -14.31
N GLN A 179 9.11 0.41 -14.06
CA GLN A 179 7.82 1.13 -14.27
C GLN A 179 7.40 1.23 -15.75
N SER A 180 8.33 1.01 -16.67
CA SER A 180 8.12 1.10 -18.12
C SER A 180 7.94 -0.25 -18.80
N GLY A 181 7.79 -1.34 -18.04
CA GLY A 181 7.62 -2.69 -18.62
C GLY A 181 8.90 -3.27 -19.20
N MET A 182 10.07 -2.72 -18.87
CA MET A 182 11.34 -3.21 -19.42
C MET A 182 11.76 -4.52 -18.76
N ALA A 183 12.63 -5.27 -19.45
CA ALA A 183 13.22 -6.49 -18.93
C ALA A 183 14.09 -6.24 -17.68
N SER A 184 14.15 -7.23 -16.80
CA SER A 184 15.08 -7.31 -15.67
C SER A 184 16.54 -7.31 -16.12
N ARG A 185 17.47 -7.14 -15.18
CA ARG A 185 18.92 -7.18 -15.39
C ARG A 185 19.60 -8.38 -14.72
N GLY A 186 18.86 -9.10 -13.89
CA GLY A 186 19.27 -10.36 -13.31
C GLY A 186 18.07 -11.11 -12.73
N PRO A 187 18.31 -12.30 -12.15
CA PRO A 187 19.63 -12.90 -11.95
C PRO A 187 20.25 -13.44 -13.26
N GLY A 188 21.58 -13.35 -13.40
CA GLY A 188 22.30 -13.80 -14.60
C GLY A 188 21.78 -13.18 -15.91
N ASP A 189 21.53 -14.02 -16.92
CA ASP A 189 20.99 -13.61 -18.22
C ASP A 189 19.46 -13.51 -18.25
N THR A 190 18.78 -13.61 -17.11
CA THR A 190 17.33 -13.51 -17.02
C THR A 190 16.86 -12.14 -17.54
N ARG A 191 15.87 -12.15 -18.43
CA ARG A 191 15.23 -10.96 -19.02
C ARG A 191 13.71 -11.10 -18.95
N ILE A 192 13.14 -10.83 -17.78
CA ILE A 192 11.68 -10.85 -17.56
C ILE A 192 11.17 -9.42 -17.56
N SER A 193 10.16 -9.13 -18.38
CA SER A 193 9.54 -7.81 -18.41
C SER A 193 8.71 -7.57 -17.14
N SER A 194 8.63 -6.33 -16.67
CA SER A 194 7.77 -6.03 -15.51
C SER A 194 6.30 -6.32 -15.79
N SER A 195 5.84 -6.19 -17.04
CA SER A 195 4.49 -6.58 -17.44
C SER A 195 4.26 -8.08 -17.31
N GLN A 196 5.20 -8.92 -17.78
CA GLN A 196 5.11 -10.38 -17.62
C GLN A 196 5.08 -10.79 -16.15
N LEU A 197 5.83 -10.08 -15.30
CA LEU A 197 5.81 -10.34 -13.87
C LEU A 197 4.48 -9.94 -13.23
N MET A 198 3.88 -8.83 -13.66
CA MET A 198 2.54 -8.44 -13.22
C MET A 198 1.49 -9.45 -13.66
N ASP A 199 1.56 -9.91 -14.90
CA ASP A 199 0.67 -10.96 -15.41
C ASP A 199 0.78 -12.22 -14.55
N ALA A 200 1.99 -12.64 -14.16
CA ALA A 200 2.18 -13.79 -13.27
C ALA A 200 1.54 -13.62 -11.88
N PHE A 201 1.61 -12.42 -11.28
CA PHE A 201 0.91 -12.14 -10.02
C PHE A 201 -0.61 -12.15 -10.21
N ILE A 202 -1.09 -11.54 -11.29
CA ILE A 202 -2.51 -11.46 -11.62
C ILE A 202 -3.09 -12.85 -11.89
N ASP A 203 -2.39 -13.68 -12.65
CA ASP A 203 -2.76 -15.07 -12.94
C ASP A 203 -2.84 -15.90 -11.64
N THR A 204 -1.88 -15.71 -10.73
CA THR A 204 -1.92 -16.36 -9.40
C THR A 204 -3.15 -15.94 -8.60
N LEU A 205 -3.51 -14.65 -8.63
CA LEU A 205 -4.71 -14.15 -7.95
C LEU A 205 -6.00 -14.67 -8.59
N PHE A 206 -6.04 -14.79 -9.92
CA PHE A 206 -7.22 -15.27 -10.64
C PHE A 206 -7.38 -16.80 -10.64
N ASP A 207 -6.44 -17.56 -10.08
CA ASP A 207 -6.61 -18.99 -9.84
C ASP A 207 -7.77 -19.22 -8.86
N LYS A 208 -8.92 -19.66 -9.38
CA LYS A 208 -10.13 -19.94 -8.60
C LYS A 208 -10.02 -21.18 -7.73
N ILE A 209 -9.01 -22.03 -7.93
CA ILE A 209 -8.72 -23.13 -7.01
C ILE A 209 -8.08 -22.57 -5.74
N GLN A 210 -7.15 -21.62 -5.89
CA GLN A 210 -6.47 -20.97 -4.76
C GLN A 210 -7.36 -19.91 -4.09
N PHE A 211 -8.00 -19.04 -4.88
CA PHE A 211 -8.82 -17.92 -4.44
C PHE A 211 -10.27 -18.02 -4.96
N PRO A 212 -11.07 -18.98 -4.45
CA PRO A 212 -12.41 -19.25 -4.98
C PRO A 212 -13.39 -18.07 -4.85
N SER A 213 -13.20 -17.23 -3.83
CA SER A 213 -14.10 -16.11 -3.50
C SER A 213 -13.62 -14.76 -4.01
N LEU A 214 -12.50 -14.69 -4.75
CA LEU A 214 -11.94 -13.42 -5.20
C LEU A 214 -12.86 -12.76 -6.24
N GLU A 215 -13.24 -11.51 -6.00
CA GLU A 215 -14.13 -10.74 -6.87
C GLU A 215 -13.39 -9.55 -7.50
N THR A 216 -12.40 -8.99 -6.82
CA THR A 216 -11.75 -7.75 -7.24
C THR A 216 -10.25 -7.77 -6.97
N VAL A 217 -9.47 -7.29 -7.93
CA VAL A 217 -8.06 -6.96 -7.76
C VAL A 217 -7.90 -5.46 -7.96
N VAL A 218 -7.34 -4.78 -6.96
CA VAL A 218 -7.06 -3.35 -6.98
C VAL A 218 -5.55 -3.15 -7.08
N MET A 219 -5.10 -2.38 -8.05
CA MET A 219 -3.72 -1.91 -8.08
C MET A 219 -3.63 -0.55 -7.39
N ALA A 220 -2.94 -0.49 -6.25
CA ALA A 220 -2.71 0.72 -5.50
C ALA A 220 -1.27 1.19 -5.74
N GLY A 221 -1.12 2.37 -6.38
CA GLY A 221 0.19 2.94 -6.65
C GLY A 221 0.18 4.46 -6.49
N HIS A 222 1.23 5.00 -5.90
CA HIS A 222 1.46 6.45 -5.84
C HIS A 222 2.60 6.84 -6.78
N SER A 223 2.42 7.90 -7.56
CA SER A 223 3.38 8.40 -8.56
C SER A 223 3.72 7.34 -9.63
N PHE A 224 4.95 6.84 -9.69
CA PHE A 224 5.39 5.84 -10.68
C PHE A 224 4.62 4.51 -10.61
N GLY A 225 4.13 4.13 -9.43
CA GLY A 225 3.25 2.97 -9.31
C GLY A 225 1.92 3.15 -10.07
N ALA A 226 1.40 4.38 -10.13
CA ALA A 226 0.21 4.68 -10.93
C ALA A 226 0.49 4.69 -12.44
N GLN A 227 1.69 5.08 -12.88
CA GLN A 227 2.09 5.00 -14.29
C GLN A 227 2.20 3.56 -14.79
N MET A 228 2.63 2.64 -13.93
CA MET A 228 2.69 1.22 -14.26
C MET A 228 1.29 0.58 -14.32
N ALA A 229 0.37 1.04 -13.47
CA ALA A 229 -1.01 0.54 -13.46
C ALA A 229 -1.87 1.02 -14.65
N GLN A 230 -1.47 2.08 -15.35
CA GLN A 230 -2.21 2.67 -16.49
C GLN A 230 -1.77 2.13 -17.86
N ARG A 231 -0.89 1.13 -17.91
CA ARG A 231 -0.38 0.54 -19.16
C ARG A 231 -0.92 -0.86 -19.34
#